data_AF-A0A2W5Z4T7-F1
#
_entry.id   AF-A0A2W5Z4T7-F1
#
_cell.length_a   1.000
_cell.length_b   1.000
_cell.length_c   1.000
_cell.angle_alpha   90.00
_cell.angle_beta   90.00
_cell.angle_gamma   90.00
#
_symmetry.space_group_name_H-M   'P 1'
#
loop_
_entity.id
_entity.type
_entity.pdbx_description
1 polymer ?
#
loop_
_entity_poly.entity_id
_entity_poly.type
_entity_poly.pdbx_seq_one_letter_code
_entity_poly.pdbx_strand_id
1 'polypeptide(L)'
;MSPGHLACPNNCPEGRFEALNAPLFVDRTGRYAGHDGTRATYVCAVCQSVAVDVAAAAREMRRNRDERVVTLTCPSCGMRMLPPEDDPLASLVECPACETRFEVEEGTARLHGGPEEDGEDVD
;
A
#
# COMPACT_ATOMS: atom_id res chain seq x y z
N MET A 1 17.91 -3.21 -8.04
CA MET A 1 17.05 -4.09 -8.86
C MET A 1 16.86 -3.43 -10.21
N SER A 2 16.98 -4.17 -11.32
CA SER A 2 16.60 -3.66 -12.65
C SER A 2 15.07 -3.54 -12.74
N PRO A 3 14.51 -2.58 -13.50
CA PRO A 3 13.08 -2.42 -13.60
C PRO A 3 12.41 -3.67 -14.21
N GLY A 4 11.31 -4.11 -13.61
CA GLY A 4 10.60 -5.33 -14.04
C GLY A 4 9.56 -5.08 -15.12
N HIS A 5 8.88 -3.93 -15.09
CA HIS A 5 7.91 -3.50 -16.09
C HIS A 5 7.65 -1.99 -15.93
N LEU A 6 8.19 -1.16 -16.84
CA LEU A 6 7.98 0.29 -16.81
C LEU A 6 6.67 0.68 -17.51
N ALA A 7 5.89 1.53 -16.86
CA ALA A 7 4.68 2.14 -17.39
C ALA A 7 4.75 3.67 -17.31
N CYS A 8 4.25 4.35 -18.35
CA CYS A 8 4.09 5.80 -18.32
C CYS A 8 2.78 6.13 -17.58
N PRO A 9 2.78 6.97 -16.53
CA PRO A 9 1.57 7.32 -15.79
C PRO A 9 0.56 8.10 -16.66
N ASN A 10 1.02 8.78 -17.71
CA ASN A 10 0.17 9.49 -18.66
C ASN A 10 -0.26 8.62 -19.86
N ASN A 11 0.01 7.32 -19.82
CA ASN A 11 -0.40 6.34 -20.82
C ASN A 11 0.07 6.65 -22.27
N CYS A 12 1.27 7.21 -22.43
CA CYS A 12 1.90 7.38 -23.74
C CYS A 12 2.13 6.00 -24.40
N PRO A 13 1.66 5.77 -25.64
CA PRO A 13 1.63 4.44 -26.26
C PRO A 13 3.00 3.92 -26.75
N GLU A 14 4.02 4.76 -26.81
CA GLU A 14 5.29 4.47 -27.48
C GLU A 14 6.16 3.45 -26.73
N GLY A 15 5.92 3.26 -25.42
CA GLY A 15 6.68 2.32 -24.59
C GLY A 15 8.18 2.62 -24.49
N ARG A 16 8.61 3.84 -24.85
CA ARG A 16 10.02 4.26 -24.84
C ARG A 16 10.36 5.06 -23.58
N PHE A 17 11.45 4.68 -22.92
CA PHE A 17 11.92 5.30 -21.68
C PHE A 17 13.40 5.63 -21.74
N GLU A 18 13.80 6.67 -21.02
CA GLU A 18 15.18 7.10 -20.84
C GLU A 18 15.63 6.83 -19.41
N ALA A 19 16.87 6.35 -19.26
CA ALA A 19 17.50 6.15 -17.96
C ALA A 19 18.31 7.40 -17.59
N LEU A 20 17.86 8.11 -16.56
CA LEU A 20 18.54 9.28 -16.01
C LEU A 20 19.37 8.88 -14.79
N ASN A 21 20.51 9.55 -14.60
CA ASN A 21 21.38 9.40 -13.43
C ASN A 21 21.91 7.96 -13.20
N ALA A 22 21.89 7.10 -14.21
CA ALA A 22 22.52 5.78 -14.15
C ALA A 22 24.05 5.93 -14.09
N PRO A 23 24.74 5.38 -13.07
CA PRO A 23 26.20 5.35 -13.06
C PRO A 23 26.74 4.66 -14.30
N LEU A 24 27.67 5.32 -15.00
CA LEU A 24 28.30 4.78 -16.21
C LEU A 24 29.63 4.13 -15.87
N PHE A 25 29.93 3.02 -16.56
CA PHE A 25 31.23 2.37 -16.55
C PHE A 25 31.93 2.66 -17.88
N VAL A 26 33.20 3.03 -17.80
CA VAL A 26 34.05 3.26 -18.98
C VAL A 26 35.27 2.36 -18.93
N ASP A 27 35.79 2.01 -20.09
CA ASP A 27 37.03 1.24 -20.21
C ASP A 27 38.28 2.11 -19.97
N ARG A 28 39.47 1.50 -20.04
CA ARG A 28 40.75 2.19 -19.83
C ARG A 28 41.04 3.28 -20.89
N THR A 29 40.32 3.28 -22.01
CA THR A 29 40.42 4.29 -23.06
C THR A 29 39.36 5.40 -22.92
N GLY A 30 38.51 5.32 -21.89
CA GLY A 30 37.43 6.26 -21.63
C GLY A 30 36.17 6.00 -22.46
N ARG A 31 36.06 4.86 -23.16
CA ARG A 31 34.87 4.52 -23.94
C ARG A 31 33.81 3.88 -23.04
N TYR A 32 32.54 4.12 -23.39
CA TYR A 32 31.41 3.50 -22.71
C TYR A 32 31.52 1.97 -22.73
N ALA A 33 31.51 1.37 -21.54
CA ALA A 33 31.56 -0.07 -21.32
C ALA A 33 30.22 -0.60 -20.76
N GLY A 34 29.42 0.26 -20.13
CA GLY A 34 28.13 -0.13 -19.56
C GLY A 34 27.55 0.93 -18.63
N HIS A 35 26.43 0.62 -18.01
CA HIS A 35 25.86 1.41 -16.92
C HIS A 35 25.13 0.52 -15.91
N ASP A 36 24.99 1.03 -14.68
CA ASP A 36 24.15 0.42 -13.66
C ASP A 36 22.72 1.00 -13.74
N GLY A 37 21.85 0.30 -14.48
CA GLY A 37 20.44 0.67 -14.61
C GLY A 37 19.64 0.54 -13.30
N THR A 38 20.16 -0.17 -12.29
CA THR A 38 19.45 -0.38 -11.03
C THR A 38 19.38 0.87 -10.15
N ARG A 39 20.19 1.88 -10.48
CA ARG A 39 20.26 3.18 -9.81
C ARG A 39 19.71 4.32 -10.67
N ALA A 40 19.13 4.00 -11.82
CA ALA A 40 18.58 4.97 -12.74
C ALA A 40 17.18 5.42 -12.31
N THR A 41 16.86 6.68 -12.60
CA THR A 41 15.48 7.14 -12.68
C THR A 41 15.00 6.98 -14.12
N TYR A 42 13.92 6.24 -14.34
CA TYR A 42 13.37 6.06 -15.68
C TYR A 42 12.29 7.10 -15.94
N VAL A 43 12.35 7.76 -17.11
CA VAL A 43 11.34 8.74 -17.54
C VAL A 43 10.78 8.37 -18.90
N CYS A 44 9.52 8.69 -19.16
CA CYS A 44 8.91 8.51 -20.47
C CYS A 44 9.61 9.42 -21.50
N ALA A 45 10.10 8.85 -22.60
CA ALA A 45 10.81 9.62 -23.63
C ALA A 45 9.90 10.60 -24.41
N VAL A 46 8.59 10.57 -24.18
CA VAL A 46 7.59 11.41 -24.86
C VAL A 46 7.15 12.56 -23.96
N CYS A 47 6.65 12.25 -22.76
CA CYS A 47 6.11 13.26 -21.84
C CYS A 47 7.02 13.59 -20.65
N GLN A 48 8.20 12.96 -20.56
CA GLN A 48 9.20 13.17 -19.50
C GLN A 48 8.72 12.92 -18.06
N SER A 49 7.53 12.31 -17.90
CA SER A 49 7.05 11.88 -16.60
C SER A 49 7.82 10.67 -16.10
N VAL A 50 8.06 10.63 -14.78
CA VAL A 50 8.74 9.50 -14.14
C VAL A 50 7.92 8.23 -14.34
N ALA A 51 8.58 7.18 -14.83
CA ALA A 51 7.96 5.90 -15.10
C ALA A 51 7.68 5.15 -13.80
N VAL A 52 6.59 4.39 -13.79
CA VAL A 52 6.22 3.50 -12.68
C VAL A 52 6.71 2.10 -13.02
N ASP A 53 7.51 1.48 -12.14
CA ASP A 53 7.74 0.03 -12.22
C ASP A 53 6.55 -0.71 -11.61
N VAL A 54 5.62 -1.16 -12.45
CA VAL A 54 4.39 -1.82 -12.00
C VAL A 54 4.67 -3.17 -11.35
N ALA A 55 5.76 -3.84 -11.72
CA ALA A 55 6.16 -5.08 -11.07
C ALA A 55 6.70 -4.82 -9.66
N ALA A 56 7.43 -3.72 -9.46
CA ALA A 56 7.86 -3.27 -8.13
C ALA A 56 6.66 -2.84 -7.28
N ALA A 57 5.74 -2.04 -7.83
CA ALA A 57 4.52 -1.64 -7.14
C ALA A 57 3.69 -2.84 -6.67
N ALA A 58 3.50 -3.85 -7.54
CA ALA A 58 2.78 -5.07 -7.18
C ALA A 58 3.48 -5.89 -6.08
N ARG A 59 4.82 -5.90 -6.04
CA ARG A 59 5.58 -6.52 -4.94
C ARG A 59 5.36 -5.79 -3.63
N GLU A 60 5.36 -4.46 -3.67
CA GLU A 60 5.16 -3.63 -2.48
C GLU A 60 3.74 -3.77 -1.93
N MET A 61 2.73 -3.71 -2.81
CA MET A 61 1.33 -3.97 -2.42
C MET A 61 1.14 -5.36 -1.77
N ARG A 62 1.86 -6.39 -2.26
CA ARG A 62 1.82 -7.71 -1.63
C ARG A 62 2.46 -7.73 -0.25
N ARG A 63 3.55 -6.99 -0.03
CA ARG A 63 4.17 -6.84 1.30
C ARG A 63 3.25 -6.10 2.26
N ASN A 64 2.59 -5.03 1.79
CA ASN A 64 1.69 -4.24 2.62
C ASN A 64 0.36 -4.93 2.92
N ARG A 65 0.02 -6.01 2.20
CA ARG A 65 -1.20 -6.79 2.45
C ARG A 65 -1.18 -7.48 3.82
N ASP A 66 0.01 -7.71 4.39
CA ASP A 66 0.17 -8.36 5.69
C ASP A 66 0.00 -7.38 6.87
N GLU A 67 -0.11 -6.07 6.63
CA GLU A 67 -0.67 -5.14 7.61
C GLU A 67 -2.17 -5.41 7.75
N ARG A 68 -2.53 -6.19 8.78
CA ARG A 68 -3.93 -6.44 9.13
C ARG A 68 -4.61 -5.10 9.39
N VAL A 69 -5.44 -4.64 8.45
CA VAL A 69 -6.36 -3.53 8.67
C VAL A 69 -7.33 -3.95 9.78
N VAL A 70 -7.07 -3.51 11.00
CA VAL A 70 -7.99 -3.66 12.12
C VAL A 70 -9.20 -2.82 11.78
N THR A 71 -10.40 -3.41 11.70
CA THR A 71 -11.64 -2.64 11.50
C THR A 71 -12.39 -2.55 12.82
N LEU A 72 -12.87 -1.36 13.15
CA LEU A 72 -13.76 -1.13 14.29
C LEU A 72 -15.21 -1.33 13.86
N THR A 73 -16.04 -1.80 14.78
CA THR A 73 -17.49 -1.89 14.61
C THR A 73 -18.15 -1.08 15.71
N CYS A 74 -18.98 -0.09 15.35
CA CYS A 74 -19.71 0.68 16.34
C CYS A 74 -20.65 -0.23 17.15
N PRO A 75 -20.57 -0.24 18.49
CA PRO A 75 -21.41 -1.10 19.32
C PRO A 75 -22.90 -0.74 19.22
N SER A 76 -23.23 0.55 19.01
CA SER A 76 -24.61 1.05 18.96
C SER A 76 -25.34 0.76 17.64
N CYS A 77 -24.69 0.97 16.50
CA CYS A 77 -25.36 0.89 15.19
C CYS A 77 -24.74 -0.12 14.21
N GLY A 78 -23.64 -0.79 14.59
CA GLY A 78 -22.98 -1.80 13.76
C GLY A 78 -22.17 -1.26 12.58
N MET A 79 -22.05 0.06 12.42
CA MET A 79 -21.23 0.67 11.36
C MET A 79 -19.79 0.18 11.45
N ARG A 80 -19.23 -0.32 10.34
CA ARG A 80 -17.82 -0.67 10.23
C ARG A 80 -17.00 0.55 9.83
N MET A 81 -15.89 0.76 10.52
CA MET A 81 -15.03 1.92 10.33
C MET A 81 -13.55 1.55 10.50
N LEU A 82 -12.67 2.41 10.00
CA LEU A 82 -11.24 2.32 10.24
C LEU A 82 -10.90 2.98 11.60
N PRO A 83 -9.87 2.50 12.31
CA PRO A 83 -9.30 3.19 13.44
C PRO A 83 -8.82 4.59 13.01
N PRO A 84 -8.87 5.59 13.90
CA PRO A 84 -8.28 6.89 13.62
C PRO A 84 -6.79 6.74 13.32
N GLU A 85 -6.36 7.22 12.14
CA GLU A 85 -4.95 7.17 11.71
C GLU A 85 -4.10 8.28 12.36
N ASP A 86 -4.75 9.41 12.72
CA ASP A 86 -4.08 10.64 13.18
C ASP A 86 -3.54 10.56 14.61
N ASP A 87 -4.10 9.66 15.44
CA ASP A 87 -3.63 9.41 16.80
C ASP A 87 -3.75 7.91 17.15
N PRO A 88 -2.66 7.12 17.02
CA PRO A 88 -2.66 5.71 17.36
C PRO A 88 -2.81 5.43 18.87
N LEU A 89 -2.78 6.48 19.72
CA LEU A 89 -3.06 6.39 21.16
C LEU A 89 -4.50 6.82 21.49
N ALA A 90 -5.32 7.20 20.50
CA ALA A 90 -6.70 7.53 20.74
C ALA A 90 -7.43 6.31 21.31
N SER A 91 -7.81 6.39 22.59
CA SER A 91 -8.57 5.33 23.26
C SER A 91 -10.08 5.40 22.96
N LEU A 92 -10.56 6.53 22.44
CA LEU A 92 -11.97 6.81 22.16
C LEU A 92 -12.18 7.22 20.71
N VAL A 93 -13.25 6.70 20.11
CA VAL A 93 -13.68 6.99 18.73
C VAL A 93 -15.15 7.39 18.72
N GLU A 94 -15.51 8.32 17.83
CA GLU A 94 -16.90 8.76 17.61
C GLU A 94 -17.43 8.14 16.30
N CYS A 95 -18.59 7.50 16.36
CA CYS A 95 -19.22 6.91 15.18
C CYS A 95 -19.78 8.01 14.26
N PRO A 96 -19.38 8.08 12.97
CA PRO A 96 -19.88 9.11 12.06
C PRO A 96 -21.36 8.92 11.67
N ALA A 97 -21.95 7.76 11.96
CA ALA A 97 -23.33 7.44 11.58
C ALA A 97 -24.35 7.71 12.70
N CYS A 98 -23.95 7.55 13.96
CA CYS A 98 -24.86 7.67 15.11
C CYS A 98 -24.29 8.47 16.28
N GLU A 99 -23.12 9.08 16.10
CA GLU A 99 -22.44 9.97 17.06
C GLU A 99 -22.10 9.32 18.41
N THR A 100 -22.27 7.99 18.53
CA THR A 100 -21.86 7.24 19.72
C THR A 100 -20.35 7.32 19.86
N ARG A 101 -19.89 7.67 21.07
CA ARG A 101 -18.49 7.59 21.49
C ARG A 101 -18.24 6.28 22.23
N PHE A 102 -17.20 5.56 21.85
CA PHE A 102 -16.87 4.25 22.42
C PHE A 102 -15.36 4.00 22.40
N GLU A 103 -14.90 3.02 23.18
CA GLU A 103 -13.47 2.68 23.22
C GLU A 103 -13.05 1.85 22.00
N VAL A 104 -11.81 2.03 21.55
CA VAL A 104 -11.27 1.28 20.41
C VAL A 104 -11.27 -0.23 20.70
N GLU A 105 -10.98 -0.65 21.94
CA GLU A 105 -11.04 -2.04 22.37
C GLU A 105 -12.46 -2.63 22.24
N GLU A 106 -13.49 -1.88 22.63
CA GLU A 106 -14.89 -2.28 22.47
C GLU A 106 -15.28 -2.45 20.99
N GLY A 107 -14.79 -1.56 20.14
CA GLY A 107 -15.01 -1.63 18.69
C GLY A 107 -14.28 -2.78 17.99
N THR A 108 -13.19 -3.27 18.56
CA THR A 108 -12.38 -4.39 18.02
C THR A 108 -12.78 -5.75 18.57
N ALA A 109 -13.42 -5.81 19.75
CA ALA A 109 -13.73 -7.04 20.46
C ALA A 109 -14.53 -8.06 19.63
N ARG A 110 -15.38 -7.62 18.70
CA ARG A 110 -16.14 -8.53 17.82
C ARG A 110 -15.28 -9.30 16.80
N LEU A 111 -14.00 -8.98 16.64
CA LEU A 111 -13.05 -9.72 15.79
C LEU A 111 -12.26 -10.80 16.55
N HIS A 112 -12.28 -10.77 17.88
CA HIS A 112 -11.75 -11.84 18.74
C HIS A 112 -12.94 -12.63 19.28
N GLY A 113 -13.34 -13.68 18.55
CA GLY A 113 -14.54 -14.49 18.82
C GLY A 113 -14.96 -14.55 20.29
N GLY A 114 -16.06 -13.88 20.61
CA GLY A 114 -16.84 -14.15 21.82
C GLY A 114 -17.59 -15.48 21.65
N PRO A 115 -17.90 -16.17 22.76
CA PRO A 115 -18.14 -17.61 22.79
C PRO A 115 -19.33 -17.99 21.92
N GLU A 116 -19.19 -19.10 21.18
CA GLU A 116 -20.31 -19.82 20.58
C GLU A 116 -21.29 -20.14 21.72
N GLU A 117 -22.44 -19.48 21.73
CA GLU A 117 -23.60 -19.89 22.51
C GLU A 117 -24.15 -21.18 21.88
N ASP A 118 -23.44 -22.29 22.07
CA ASP A 118 -23.98 -23.63 21.89
C ASP A 118 -24.81 -23.98 23.12
N GLY A 119 -26.10 -23.65 23.05
CA GLY A 119 -27.05 -24.00 24.11
C GLY A 119 -28.49 -23.79 23.66
N GLU A 120 -29.03 -24.77 22.94
CA GLU A 120 -30.27 -25.49 23.27
C GLU A 120 -30.84 -26.21 22.05
N ASP A 121 -30.84 -27.54 22.12
CA ASP A 121 -32.01 -28.32 21.71
C ASP A 121 -32.12 -29.51 22.68
N VAL A 122 -33.02 -29.33 23.66
CA VAL A 122 -33.59 -30.38 24.49
C VAL A 122 -34.81 -30.90 23.76
N ASP A 123 -34.80 -32.17 23.36
CA ASP A 123 -35.87 -33.14 23.66
C ASP A 123 -35.31 -34.58 23.61
#